data_AF-A0A1F9MM44-F1
#
_entry.id   AF-A0A1F9MM44-F1
#
_cell.length_a   1.000
_cell.length_b   1.000
_cell.length_c   1.000
_cell.angle_alpha   90.00
_cell.angle_beta   90.00
_cell.angle_gamma   90.00
#
_symmetry.space_group_name_H-M   'P 1'
#
loop_
_entity.id
_entity.type
_entity.pdbx_description
1 polymer ?
#
loop_
_entity_poly.entity_id
_entity_poly.type
_entity_poly.pdbx_seq_one_letter_code
_entity_poly.pdbx_strand_id
1 'polypeptide(L)' 'MGISVDQEECLQTFLQQARKHERPIILLEGTRKVPENEVNRLHDLATLLADSLPAAVFRSGNAQGSDSYFLVHS' A
#
# COMPACT_ATOMS: atom_id res chain seq x y z
N MET A 1 -18.15 -4.70 5.37
CA MET A 1 -17.83 -3.37 4.81
C MET A 1 -17.35 -3.65 3.39
N GLY A 2 -18.18 -3.42 2.38
CA GLY A 2 -17.82 -3.71 0.99
C GLY A 2 -17.11 -2.50 0.39
N ILE A 3 -16.08 -2.75 -0.42
CA ILE A 3 -15.44 -1.74 -1.27
C ILE A 3 -16.51 -1.26 -2.26
N SER A 4 -16.59 0.05 -2.52
CA SER A 4 -17.49 0.54 -3.59
C SER A 4 -16.98 0.05 -4.94
N VAL A 5 -17.87 -0.18 -5.91
CA VAL A 5 -17.49 -0.67 -7.26
C VAL A 5 -16.37 0.19 -7.87
N ASP A 6 -16.43 1.50 -7.68
CA ASP A 6 -15.44 2.46 -8.19
C ASP A 6 -14.04 2.28 -7.56
N GLN A 7 -13.97 1.90 -6.27
CA GLN A 7 -12.70 1.69 -5.58
C GLN A 7 -12.03 0.39 -6.02
N GLU A 8 -12.82 -0.65 -6.30
CA GLU A 8 -12.31 -1.92 -6.83
C GLU A 8 -11.73 -1.74 -8.23
N GLU A 9 -12.41 -1.00 -9.10
CA GLU A 9 -11.92 -0.72 -10.47
C GLU A 9 -10.59 0.05 -10.47
N CYS A 10 -10.45 1.04 -9.59
CA CYS A 10 -9.20 1.78 -9.39
C CYS A 10 -8.05 0.86 -8.95
N LEU A 11 -8.30 -0.04 -7.98
CA LEU A 11 -7.30 -0.99 -7.50
C LEU A 11 -6.83 -1.91 -8.63
N GLN A 12 -7.77 -2.51 -9.37
CA GLN A 12 -7.42 -3.42 -10.47
C GLN A 12 -6.62 -2.71 -11.56
N THR A 13 -7.01 -1.48 -11.91
CA THR A 13 -6.27 -0.67 -12.88
C THR A 13 -4.84 -0.38 -12.40
N PHE A 14 -4.67 0.02 -11.14
CA PHE A 14 -3.34 0.25 -10.56
C PHE A 14 -2.48 -1.01 -10.61
N LEU A 15 -3.01 -2.15 -10.14
CA LEU A 15 -2.28 -3.42 -10.14
C LEU A 15 -1.89 -3.85 -11.56
N GLN A 16 -2.79 -3.66 -12.53
CA GLN A 16 -2.51 -3.97 -13.93
C GLN A 16 -1.36 -3.12 -14.48
N GLN A 17 -1.32 -1.82 -14.19
CA GLN A 17 -0.21 -0.96 -14.64
C GLN A 17 1.11 -1.32 -13.95
N ALA A 18 1.09 -1.57 -12.64
CA ALA A 18 2.28 -1.95 -11.89
C ALA A 18 2.92 -3.25 -12.44
N ARG A 19 2.10 -4.24 -12.78
CA ARG A 19 2.53 -5.54 -13.33
C ARG A 19 3.14 -5.47 -14.74
N LYS A 20 3.04 -4.33 -15.43
CA LYS A 20 3.74 -4.13 -16.72
C LYS A 20 5.25 -3.93 -16.54
N HIS A 21 5.69 -3.69 -15.31
CA HIS A 21 7.11 -3.55 -14.97
C HIS A 21 7.58 -4.83 -14.26
N GLU A 22 8.73 -5.35 -14.66
CA GLU A 22 9.32 -6.57 -14.07
C GLU A 22 9.57 -6.43 -12.56
N ARG A 23 9.98 -5.23 -12.13
CA ARG A 23 10.28 -4.91 -10.73
C ARG A 23 9.84 -3.48 -10.40
N PRO A 24 8.53 -3.23 -10.20
CA PRO A 24 8.00 -1.89 -10.02
C PRO A 24 8.52 -1.29 -8.70
N ILE A 25 8.84 0.01 -8.72
CA ILE A 25 9.18 0.76 -7.50
C ILE A 25 7.96 1.59 -7.12
N ILE A 26 7.43 1.38 -5.93
CA ILE A 26 6.20 2.03 -5.44
C ILE A 26 6.53 2.83 -4.19
N LEU A 27 6.26 4.13 -4.24
CA LEU A 27 6.41 5.03 -3.11
C LEU A 27 5.09 5.08 -2.32
N LEU A 28 5.14 4.72 -1.04
CA LEU A 28 4.05 4.85 -0.10
C LEU A 28 4.30 6.05 0.81
N GLU A 29 3.40 7.03 0.76
CA GLU A 29 3.42 8.21 1.62
C GLU A 29 2.14 8.29 2.46
N GLY A 30 2.24 8.93 3.62
CA GLY A 30 1.10 9.13 4.51
C GLY A 30 1.35 10.22 5.54
N THR A 31 0.63 10.17 6.67
CA THR A 31 0.66 11.23 7.69
C THR A 31 1.61 10.88 8.82
N ARG A 32 2.18 11.91 9.48
CA ARG A 32 3.02 11.73 10.67
C ARG A 32 2.23 11.36 11.93
N LYS A 33 0.94 11.64 11.93
CA LYS A 33 0.02 11.36 13.05
C LYS A 33 -1.10 10.48 12.53
N VAL A 34 -0.91 9.17 12.71
CA VAL A 34 -1.88 8.16 12.31
C VAL A 34 -2.92 8.01 13.43
N PRO A 35 -4.22 8.20 13.16
CA PRO A 35 -5.28 7.87 14.11
C PRO A 35 -5.23 6.38 14.48
N GLU A 36 -5.41 6.04 15.75
CA GLU A 36 -5.31 4.65 16.22
C GLU A 36 -6.25 3.69 15.47
N ASN A 37 -7.44 4.16 15.08
CA ASN A 37 -8.43 3.39 14.34
C ASN A 37 -8.06 3.16 12.86
N GLU A 38 -7.03 3.83 12.33
CA GLU A 38 -6.53 3.65 10.96
C GLU A 38 -5.28 2.75 10.90
N VAL A 39 -4.64 2.44 12.04
CA VAL A 39 -3.41 1.64 12.09
C VAL A 39 -3.58 0.29 11.41
N ASN A 40 -4.64 -0.45 11.75
CA ASN A 40 -4.89 -1.77 11.15
C ASN A 40 -5.13 -1.67 9.64
N ARG A 41 -5.79 -0.61 9.17
CA ARG A 41 -6.03 -0.41 7.74
C ARG A 41 -4.74 -0.17 6.96
N LEU A 42 -3.75 0.49 7.56
CA LEU A 42 -2.43 0.65 6.95
C LEU A 42 -1.68 -0.68 6.87
N HIS A 43 -1.81 -1.54 7.88
CA HIS A 43 -1.26 -2.90 7.82
C HIS A 43 -1.95 -3.77 6.78
N ASP A 44 -3.28 -3.71 6.71
CA ASP A 44 -4.07 -4.44 5.70
C ASP A 44 -3.69 -3.99 4.28
N LEU A 45 -3.51 -2.67 4.08
CA LEU A 45 -3.06 -2.11 2.81
C LEU A 45 -1.64 -2.59 2.45
N ALA A 46 -0.70 -2.56 3.40
CA ALA A 46 0.66 -3.03 3.18
C ALA A 46 0.67 -4.51 2.77
N THR A 47 -0.12 -5.33 3.46
CA THR A 47 -0.27 -6.77 3.18
C THR A 47 -0.86 -7.01 1.80
N LEU A 48 -1.97 -6.32 1.48
CA LEU A 48 -2.62 -6.42 0.17
C LEU A 48 -1.64 -6.09 -0.97
N LEU A 49 -0.84 -5.03 -0.82
CA LEU A 49 0.13 -4.61 -1.83
C LEU A 49 1.28 -5.60 -1.98
N ALA A 50 1.84 -6.09 -0.87
CA ALA A 50 2.91 -7.09 -0.87
C ALA A 50 2.46 -8.40 -1.55
N ASP A 51 1.27 -8.90 -1.20
CA ASP A 51 0.69 -10.11 -1.77
C ASP A 51 0.36 -9.94 -3.26
N SER A 52 -0.16 -8.77 -3.65
CA SER A 52 -0.60 -8.51 -5.02
C SER A 52 0.55 -8.22 -5.99
N LEU A 53 1.68 -7.75 -5.48
CA LEU A 53 2.85 -7.30 -6.23
C LEU A 53 4.17 -7.79 -5.60
N PRO A 54 4.41 -9.11 -5.55
CA PRO A 54 5.57 -9.69 -4.83
C PRO A 54 6.94 -9.30 -5.42
N ALA A 55 6.98 -8.85 -6.67
CA ALA A 55 8.19 -8.35 -7.31
C ALA A 55 8.42 -6.84 -7.07
N ALA A 56 7.49 -6.14 -6.43
CA ALA A 56 7.63 -4.71 -6.19
C ALA A 56 8.70 -4.41 -5.14
N VAL A 57 9.32 -3.24 -5.28
CA VAL A 57 10.14 -2.62 -4.25
C VAL A 57 9.36 -1.44 -3.67
N PHE A 58 8.92 -1.57 -2.43
CA PHE A 58 8.23 -0.50 -1.72
C PHE A 58 9.24 0.47 -1.08
N ARG A 59 8.95 1.76 -1.17
CA ARG A 59 9.76 2.85 -0.60
C ARG A 59 8.85 3.78 0.20
N SER A 60 9.42 4.47 1.18
CA SER A 60 8.76 5.52 1.95
C SER A 60 9.75 6.65 2.25
N GLY A 61 9.27 7.71 2.91
CA GLY A 61 10.11 8.81 3.39
C GLY A 61 10.90 8.46 4.65
N ASN A 62 10.69 7.27 5.23
CA ASN A 62 11.23 6.84 6.52
C ASN A 62 10.88 7.79 7.68
N ALA A 63 9.74 8.45 7.61
CA ALA A 63 9.26 9.32 8.69
C ALA A 63 8.51 8.51 9.76
N GLN A 64 8.46 9.00 11.00
CA GLN A 64 7.54 8.44 11.99
C GLN A 64 6.08 8.71 11.56
N GLY A 65 5.20 7.72 11.74
CA GLY A 65 3.80 7.79 11.32
C GLY A 65 3.46 6.65 10.37
N SER A 66 2.74 6.95 9.28
CA SER A 66 2.29 5.96 8.29
C SER A 66 3.40 5.05 7.78
N ASP A 67 4.59 5.59 7.49
CA ASP A 67 5.72 4.83 6.96
C ASP A 67 6.13 3.67 7.89
N SER A 68 5.95 3.84 9.20
CA SER A 68 6.27 2.81 10.20
C SER A 68 5.35 1.59 10.11
N TYR A 69 4.14 1.76 9.58
CA TYR A 69 3.14 0.69 9.46
C TYR A 69 3.20 -0.03 8.10
N PHE A 70 3.78 0.61 7.08
CA PHE A 70 3.99 0.01 5.76
C PHE A 70 5.13 -1.02 5.72
N LEU A 71 6.15 -0.85 6.55
CA LEU A 71 7.40 -1.64 6.49
C LEU A 71 7.38 -2.95 7.30
N VAL A 72 6.24 -3.31 7.91
CA VAL A 72 6.18 -4.44 8.86
C VAL A 72 6.08 -5.82 8.18
N HIS A 73 5.78 -5.88 6.87
CA HIS A 73 5.55 -7.15 6.16
C HIS A 73 6.16 -7.21 4.75
N SER A 74 7.04 -6.27 4.38
CA SER A 74 7.73 -6.25 3.07
C SER A 74 9.03 -7.05 3.06
#